data_AF-A0A950SEZ1-F1
#
_entry.id   AF-A0A950SEZ1-F1
#
_cell.length_a   1.000
_cell.length_b   1.000
_cell.length_c   1.000
_cell.angle_alpha   90.00
_cell.angle_beta   90.00
_cell.angle_gamma   90.00
#
_symmetry.space_group_name_H-M   'P 1'
#
loop_
_entity.id
_entity.type
_entity.pdbx_description
1 polymer ?
#
loop_
_entity_poly.entity_id
_entity_poly.type
_entity_poly.pdbx_seq_one_letter_code
_entity_poly.pdbx_strand_id
1 'polypeptide(L)'
;MISINQLRAISAARLQDAIVLLANDRLDSAAYLCGYAVELALKARICMTLNWDGFPQTRSEFEGFSSFKTHRLDVLLILSGEEQRIKEEQFNEWSAIVTWDPEARYKAVGHFARDQVEVMVASVRLLVEVI
;
A
#
# COMPACT_ATOMS: atom_id res chain seq x y z
N MET A 1 0.15 19.44 -0.82
CA MET A 1 -0.23 18.10 -0.36
C MET A 1 -0.85 17.37 -1.54
N ILE A 2 -0.69 16.05 -1.64
CA ILE A 2 -1.37 15.28 -2.68
C ILE A 2 -2.82 15.03 -2.25
N SER A 3 -3.78 15.30 -3.13
CA SER A 3 -5.19 15.11 -2.81
C SER A 3 -5.56 13.63 -2.64
N ILE A 4 -6.62 13.37 -1.87
CA ILE A 4 -7.19 12.02 -1.68
C ILE A 4 -7.52 11.36 -3.04
N ASN A 5 -8.10 12.12 -3.97
CA ASN A 5 -8.43 11.61 -5.30
C ASN A 5 -7.20 11.21 -6.11
N GLN A 6 -6.11 11.99 -6.03
CA GLN A 6 -4.85 11.63 -6.66
C GLN A 6 -4.21 10.39 -6.00
N LEU A 7 -4.23 10.28 -4.67
CA LEU A 7 -3.74 9.09 -3.98
C LEU A 7 -4.49 7.83 -4.42
N ARG A 8 -5.83 7.89 -4.48
CA ARG A 8 -6.67 6.78 -4.96
C ARG A 8 -6.40 6.45 -6.42
N ALA A 9 -6.23 7.45 -7.28
CA ALA A 9 -5.89 7.23 -8.69
C ALA A 9 -4.52 6.55 -8.86
N ILE A 10 -3.50 6.98 -8.09
CA ILE A 10 -2.18 6.35 -8.12
C ILE A 10 -2.26 4.93 -7.54
N SER A 11 -2.99 4.72 -6.45
CA SER A 11 -3.22 3.39 -5.86
C SER A 11 -3.80 2.42 -6.91
N ALA A 12 -4.88 2.81 -7.58
CA ALA A 12 -5.49 2.02 -8.65
C ALA A 12 -4.52 1.74 -9.81
N ALA A 13 -3.76 2.75 -10.24
CA ALA A 13 -2.75 2.58 -11.28
C ALA A 13 -1.63 1.59 -10.87
N ARG A 14 -1.14 1.66 -9.63
CA ARG A 14 -0.12 0.74 -9.11
C ARG A 14 -0.62 -0.70 -9.06
N LEU A 15 -1.87 -0.90 -8.65
CA LEU A 15 -2.52 -2.22 -8.66
C LEU A 15 -2.66 -2.75 -10.08
N GLN A 16 -3.13 -1.93 -11.02
CA GLN A 16 -3.26 -2.34 -12.42
C GLN A 16 -1.91 -2.73 -13.03
N ASP A 17 -0.87 -1.94 -12.78
CA ASP A 17 0.49 -2.24 -13.22
C ASP A 17 0.99 -3.56 -12.61
N ALA A 18 0.75 -3.80 -11.32
CA ALA A 18 1.12 -5.04 -10.66
C ALA A 18 0.45 -6.28 -11.30
N ILE A 19 -0.84 -6.16 -11.66
CA ILE A 19 -1.58 -7.22 -12.36
C ILE A 19 -0.95 -7.52 -13.73
N VAL A 20 -0.62 -6.49 -14.50
CA VAL A 20 0.02 -6.65 -15.82
C VAL A 20 1.40 -7.30 -15.67
N LEU A 21 2.19 -6.88 -14.68
CA LEU A 21 3.52 -7.43 -14.43
C LEU A 21 3.46 -8.91 -14.01
N LEU A 22 2.52 -9.27 -13.14
CA LEU A 22 2.31 -10.65 -12.72
C LEU A 22 1.95 -11.57 -13.91
N ALA A 23 1.07 -11.09 -14.80
CA ALA A 23 0.71 -11.81 -16.02
C ALA A 23 1.89 -12.02 -16.98
N ASN A 24 2.94 -11.19 -16.87
CA ASN A 24 4.16 -11.26 -17.68
C ASN A 24 5.38 -11.79 -16.90
N ASP A 25 5.16 -12.50 -15.80
CA ASP A 25 6.22 -13.14 -14.99
C ASP A 25 7.26 -12.15 -14.40
N ARG A 26 6.88 -10.88 -14.25
CA ARG A 26 7.70 -9.84 -13.63
C ARG A 26 7.42 -9.75 -12.13
N LEU A 27 7.66 -10.86 -11.43
CA LEU A 27 7.21 -11.11 -10.05
C LEU A 27 7.70 -10.08 -9.04
N ASP A 28 9.01 -9.81 -8.97
CA ASP A 28 9.56 -8.84 -8.01
C ASP A 28 8.98 -7.44 -8.22
N SER A 29 8.78 -7.05 -9.48
CA SER A 29 8.19 -5.74 -9.83
C SER A 29 6.69 -5.70 -9.53
N ALA A 30 5.97 -6.80 -9.74
CA ALA A 30 4.55 -6.91 -9.38
C ALA A 30 4.35 -6.79 -7.87
N ALA A 31 5.15 -7.53 -7.07
CA ALA A 31 5.14 -7.44 -5.61
C ALA A 31 5.52 -6.03 -5.11
N TYR A 32 6.50 -5.40 -5.76
CA TYR A 32 6.90 -4.03 -5.44
C TYR A 32 5.77 -3.02 -5.64
N LEU A 33 5.09 -3.06 -6.81
CA LEU A 33 4.01 -2.12 -7.10
C LEU A 33 2.72 -2.40 -6.32
N CYS A 34 2.37 -3.67 -6.04
CA CYS A 34 1.14 -3.96 -5.31
C CYS A 34 1.19 -3.44 -3.87
N GLY A 35 2.34 -3.49 -3.18
CA GLY A 35 2.45 -2.92 -1.84
C GLY A 35 2.27 -1.39 -1.80
N TYR A 36 2.76 -0.67 -2.82
CA TYR A 36 2.46 0.76 -2.94
C TYR A 36 0.99 1.05 -3.16
N ALA A 37 0.24 0.16 -3.82
CA ALA A 37 -1.19 0.36 -3.99
C ALA A 37 -1.90 0.43 -2.63
N VAL A 38 -1.61 -0.50 -1.71
CA VAL A 38 -2.15 -0.47 -0.33
C VAL A 38 -1.60 0.72 0.45
N GLU A 39 -0.31 1.02 0.35
CA GLU A 39 0.30 2.18 1.03
C GLU A 39 -0.44 3.48 0.69
N LEU A 40 -0.73 3.70 -0.59
CA LEU A 40 -1.43 4.90 -1.08
C LEU A 40 -2.90 4.92 -0.66
N ALA A 41 -3.57 3.77 -0.65
CA ALA A 41 -4.95 3.65 -0.15
C ALA A 41 -5.02 4.02 1.35
N LEU A 42 -4.10 3.48 2.16
CA LEU A 42 -4.00 3.82 3.58
C LEU A 42 -3.70 5.30 3.80
N LYS A 43 -2.80 5.89 3.01
CA LYS A 43 -2.52 7.34 3.08
C LYS A 43 -3.75 8.19 2.73
N ALA A 44 -4.54 7.77 1.74
CA ALA A 44 -5.82 8.42 1.44
C ALA A 44 -6.81 8.28 2.61
N ARG A 45 -6.87 7.09 3.24
CA ARG A 45 -7.71 6.84 4.42
C ARG A 45 -7.31 7.68 5.62
N ILE A 46 -6.02 7.82 5.90
CA ILE A 46 -5.50 8.72 6.94
C ILE A 46 -6.02 10.14 6.73
N CYS A 47 -5.98 10.67 5.51
CA CYS A 47 -6.51 12.01 5.22
C CYS A 47 -8.00 12.12 5.53
N MET A 48 -8.80 11.09 5.22
CA MET A 48 -10.22 11.06 5.55
C MET A 48 -10.47 11.00 7.07
N THR A 49 -9.71 10.16 7.78
CA THR A 49 -9.82 10.00 9.24
C THR A 49 -9.42 11.25 10.00
N LEU A 50 -8.39 11.96 9.54
CA LEU A 50 -7.88 13.18 10.19
C LEU A 50 -8.47 14.48 9.63
N ASN A 51 -9.39 14.38 8.67
CA ASN A 51 -9.98 15.51 7.96
C ASN A 51 -8.94 16.45 7.34
N TRP A 52 -7.96 15.88 6.64
CA TRP A 52 -6.93 16.61 5.89
C TRP A 52 -7.30 16.73 4.41
N ASP A 53 -7.01 17.89 3.81
CA ASP A 53 -7.23 18.15 2.39
C ASP A 53 -6.33 17.29 1.46
N GLY A 54 -5.25 16.75 2.01
CA GLY A 54 -4.34 15.86 1.30
C GLY A 54 -3.23 15.30 2.20
N PHE A 55 -2.40 14.44 1.62
CA PHE A 55 -1.26 13.86 2.32
C PHE A 55 0.01 14.69 2.06
N PRO A 56 0.87 14.93 3.06
CA PRO A 56 2.14 15.62 2.86
C PRO A 56 3.03 14.95 1.80
N GLN A 57 3.72 15.74 0.97
CA GLN A 57 4.66 15.23 -0.05
C GLN A 57 6.06 15.80 0.10
N THR A 58 6.14 17.06 0.46
CA THR A 58 7.40 17.79 0.59
C THR A 58 7.93 17.74 2.01
N ARG A 59 9.24 17.96 2.17
CA ARG A 59 9.87 18.00 3.49
C ARG A 59 9.19 19.00 4.43
N SER A 60 8.82 20.17 3.93
CA SER A 60 8.15 21.22 4.71
C SER A 60 6.73 20.82 5.12
N GLU A 61 5.99 20.11 4.27
CA GLU A 61 4.65 19.63 4.62
C GLU A 61 4.68 18.53 5.69
N PHE A 62 5.78 17.79 5.80
CA PHE A 62 5.98 16.80 6.87
C PHE A 62 6.50 17.40 8.17
N GLU A 63 6.78 18.71 8.23
CA GLU A 63 7.19 19.37 9.46
C GLU A 63 6.06 19.27 10.50
N GLY A 64 6.36 18.72 11.67
CA GLY A 64 5.34 18.38 12.69
C GLY A 64 4.57 17.07 12.43
N PHE A 65 4.74 16.43 11.27
CA PHE A 65 4.05 15.20 10.86
C PHE A 65 5.02 14.06 10.50
N SER A 66 6.22 14.05 11.10
CA SER A 66 7.28 13.08 10.76
C SER A 66 6.85 11.62 10.90
N SER A 67 5.94 11.30 11.82
CA SER A 67 5.40 9.94 12.01
C SER A 67 4.64 9.41 10.79
N PHE A 68 4.08 10.30 9.97
CA PHE A 68 3.40 9.94 8.71
C PHE A 68 4.37 9.73 7.54
N LYS A 69 5.64 10.12 7.70
CA LYS A 69 6.69 9.93 6.70
C LYS A 69 7.27 8.51 6.79
N THR A 70 6.42 7.53 6.53
CA THR A 70 6.74 6.11 6.57
C THR A 70 6.12 5.36 5.39
N HIS A 71 6.68 4.18 5.11
CA HIS A 71 6.19 3.20 4.14
C HIS A 71 5.70 1.91 4.83
N ARG A 72 5.82 1.85 6.15
CA ARG A 72 5.43 0.70 6.95
C ARG A 72 3.92 0.56 6.99
N LEU A 73 3.41 -0.51 6.38
CA LEU A 73 1.99 -0.75 6.22
C LEU A 73 1.27 -0.91 7.57
N ASP A 74 1.89 -1.59 8.53
CA ASP A 74 1.37 -1.73 9.90
C ASP A 74 1.15 -0.38 10.60
N VAL A 75 2.14 0.51 10.51
CA VAL A 75 2.03 1.87 11.06
C VAL A 75 0.95 2.68 10.35
N LEU A 76 0.89 2.61 9.01
CA LEU A 76 -0.13 3.33 8.24
C LEU A 76 -1.54 2.81 8.51
N LEU A 77 -1.72 1.51 8.73
CA LEU A 77 -3.00 0.94 9.11
C LEU A 77 -3.47 1.45 10.47
N ILE A 78 -2.58 1.52 11.47
CA ILE A 78 -2.89 2.11 12.78
C ILE A 78 -3.29 3.58 12.62
N LEU A 79 -2.48 4.37 11.91
CA LEU A 79 -2.74 5.80 11.69
C LEU A 79 -4.03 6.06 10.89
N SER A 80 -4.46 5.10 10.07
CA SER A 80 -5.70 5.19 9.30
C SER A 80 -6.97 5.05 10.15
N GLY A 81 -6.86 4.48 11.35
CA GLY A 81 -8.02 4.16 12.20
C GLY A 81 -8.76 2.88 11.80
N GLU A 82 -8.31 2.17 10.76
CA GLU A 82 -8.97 0.97 10.22
C GLU A 82 -8.40 -0.35 10.78
N GLU A 83 -7.42 -0.30 11.70
CA GLU A 83 -6.70 -1.48 12.16
C GLU A 83 -7.62 -2.59 12.68
N GLN A 84 -8.54 -2.24 13.58
CA GLN A 84 -9.45 -3.22 14.17
C GLN A 84 -10.31 -3.88 13.09
N ARG A 85 -10.96 -3.07 12.24
CA ARG A 85 -11.86 -3.57 11.19
C ARG A 85 -11.13 -4.49 10.21
N ILE A 86 -9.97 -4.05 9.70
CA ILE A 86 -9.19 -4.84 8.74
C ILE A 86 -8.69 -6.15 9.36
N LYS A 87 -8.26 -6.13 10.64
CA LYS A 87 -7.80 -7.35 11.31
C LYS A 87 -8.93 -8.29 11.72
N GLU A 88 -10.15 -7.81 11.85
CA GLU A 88 -11.33 -8.65 12.13
C GLU A 88 -11.94 -9.24 10.86
N GLU A 89 -12.05 -8.45 9.79
CA GLU A 89 -12.80 -8.81 8.59
C GLU A 89 -11.91 -9.27 7.42
N GLN A 90 -10.67 -8.77 7.30
CA GLN A 90 -9.75 -9.04 6.18
C GLN A 90 -8.36 -9.49 6.68
N PHE A 91 -8.34 -10.28 7.76
CA PHE A 91 -7.11 -10.73 8.41
C PHE A 91 -6.16 -11.47 7.46
N ASN A 92 -6.69 -12.35 6.62
CA ASN A 92 -5.90 -13.18 5.72
C ASN A 92 -5.23 -12.32 4.63
N GLU A 93 -6.02 -11.42 4.04
CA GLU A 93 -5.57 -10.49 3.02
C GLU A 93 -4.50 -9.56 3.60
N TRP A 94 -4.71 -9.04 4.80
CA TRP A 94 -3.74 -8.20 5.50
C TRP A 94 -2.44 -8.95 5.81
N SER A 95 -2.55 -10.18 6.35
CA SER A 95 -1.40 -11.01 6.71
C SER A 95 -0.52 -11.33 5.50
N ALA A 96 -1.11 -11.47 4.31
CA ALA A 96 -0.37 -11.71 3.07
C ALA A 96 0.53 -10.54 2.64
N ILE A 97 0.23 -9.30 3.06
CA ILE A 97 0.91 -8.10 2.55
C ILE A 97 1.68 -7.32 3.60
N VAL A 98 1.43 -7.54 4.89
CA VAL A 98 1.99 -6.71 5.98
C VAL A 98 3.52 -6.75 6.04
N THR A 99 4.13 -7.83 5.54
CA THR A 99 5.59 -8.00 5.46
C THR A 99 6.22 -7.36 4.23
N TRP A 100 5.42 -6.71 3.37
CA TRP A 100 5.93 -5.93 2.25
C TRP A 100 6.83 -4.79 2.74
N ASP A 101 7.92 -4.58 2.01
CA ASP A 101 8.95 -3.59 2.33
C ASP A 101 9.45 -2.96 1.02
N PRO A 102 9.43 -1.62 0.88
CA PRO A 102 9.95 -0.94 -0.30
C PRO A 102 11.44 -1.21 -0.55
N GLU A 103 12.21 -1.63 0.46
CA GLU A 103 13.63 -1.99 0.30
C GLU A 103 13.82 -3.35 -0.37
N ALA A 104 12.76 -4.14 -0.56
CA ALA A 104 12.80 -5.36 -1.37
C ALA A 104 13.32 -5.12 -2.80
N ARG A 105 13.24 -3.88 -3.30
CA ARG A 105 13.80 -3.45 -4.60
C ARG A 105 15.31 -3.65 -4.74
N TYR A 106 16.05 -3.80 -3.63
CA TYR A 106 17.49 -4.03 -3.63
C TYR A 106 17.87 -5.50 -3.40
N LYS A 107 16.89 -6.38 -3.20
CA LYS A 107 17.14 -7.81 -3.07
C LYS A 107 17.50 -8.42 -4.43
N ALA A 108 18.09 -9.60 -4.41
CA ALA A 108 18.41 -10.33 -5.63
C ALA A 108 17.13 -10.61 -6.44
N VAL A 109 17.28 -10.61 -7.77
CA VAL A 109 16.20 -10.96 -8.70
C VAL A 109 15.72 -12.39 -8.42
N GLY A 110 14.41 -12.60 -8.45
CA GLY A 110 13.77 -13.86 -8.05
C GLY A 110 13.55 -13.95 -6.54
N HIS A 111 13.43 -12.82 -5.84
CA HIS A 111 13.17 -12.81 -4.41
C HIS A 111 11.77 -13.32 -4.08
N PHE A 112 10.78 -12.94 -4.90
CA PHE A 112 9.40 -13.35 -4.72
C PHE A 112 9.04 -14.55 -5.59
N ALA A 113 8.42 -15.55 -4.97
CA ALA A 113 7.84 -16.69 -5.68
C ALA A 113 6.48 -16.32 -6.28
N ARG A 114 6.10 -16.97 -7.39
CA ARG A 114 4.88 -16.64 -8.14
C ARG A 114 3.61 -16.75 -7.30
N ASP A 115 3.47 -17.85 -6.58
CA ASP A 115 2.33 -18.12 -5.68
C ASP A 115 2.20 -17.03 -4.60
N GLN A 116 3.32 -16.61 -4.03
CA GLN A 116 3.37 -15.51 -3.08
C GLN A 116 2.85 -14.20 -3.71
N VAL A 117 3.32 -13.85 -4.91
CA VAL A 117 2.89 -12.62 -5.60
C VAL A 117 1.42 -12.69 -6.00
N GLU A 118 0.93 -13.84 -6.45
CA GLU A 118 -0.49 -14.05 -6.79
C GLU A 118 -1.40 -13.80 -5.58
N VAL A 119 -1.03 -14.35 -4.43
CA VAL A 119 -1.74 -14.10 -3.16
C VAL A 119 -1.66 -12.63 -2.78
N MET A 120 -0.47 -12.01 -2.82
CA MET A 120 -0.32 -10.59 -2.50
C MET A 120 -1.21 -9.71 -3.39
N VAL A 121 -1.16 -9.87 -4.72
CA VAL A 121 -1.95 -9.06 -5.66
C VAL A 121 -3.46 -9.26 -5.45
N ALA A 122 -3.90 -10.50 -5.22
CA ALA A 122 -5.31 -10.77 -4.92
C ALA A 122 -5.76 -10.10 -3.61
N SER A 123 -4.95 -10.19 -2.56
CA SER A 123 -5.21 -9.54 -1.27
C SER A 123 -5.25 -8.02 -1.39
N VAL A 124 -4.28 -7.41 -2.09
CA VAL A 124 -4.27 -5.96 -2.33
C VAL A 124 -5.52 -5.49 -3.05
N ARG A 125 -6.00 -6.23 -4.05
CA ARG A 125 -7.23 -5.88 -4.77
C ARG A 125 -8.42 -5.75 -3.82
N LEU A 126 -8.60 -6.70 -2.91
CA LEU A 126 -9.66 -6.66 -1.92
C LEU A 126 -9.46 -5.53 -0.90
N LEU A 127 -8.24 -5.36 -0.40
CA LEU A 127 -7.92 -4.34 0.60
C LEU A 127 -8.16 -2.92 0.08
N VAL A 128 -7.76 -2.61 -1.16
CA VAL A 128 -7.93 -1.28 -1.76
C VAL A 128 -9.41 -0.93 -1.98
N GLU A 129 -10.30 -1.91 -2.12
CA GLU A 129 -11.74 -1.67 -2.23
C GLU A 129 -12.39 -1.34 -0.87
N VAL A 130 -11.88 -1.91 0.21
CA VAL A 130 -12.45 -1.74 1.56
C VAL A 130 -11.78 -0.61 2.37
N ILE A 131 -10.54 -0.22 2.03
CA ILE A 131 -9.80 0.92 2.61
C ILE A 131 -10.20 2.23 1.94
#